data_AF-A0A1F1GSE8-F1
#
_entry.id   AF-A0A1F1GSE8-F1
#
_cell.length_a   1.000
_cell.length_b   1.000
_cell.length_c   1.000
_cell.angle_alpha   90.00
_cell.angle_beta   90.00
_cell.angle_gamma   90.00
#
_symmetry.space_group_name_H-M   'P 1'
#
loop_
_entity.id
_entity.type
_entity.pdbx_description
1 polymer ?
#
loop_
_entity_poly.entity_id
_entity_poly.type
_entity_poly.pdbx_seq_one_letter_code
_entity_poly.pdbx_strand_id
1 'polypeptide(L)'
;MSVEHLLLIAREFCRLYRVRIVSFAALAAAAGASTASVEGIPIYGTRQESAAALENVLRAVPALNAKNEEFAHFCAQVYLSVTEVM
;
A
#
# COMPACT_ATOMS: atom_id res chain seq x y z
N MET A 1 -0.82 -4.83 -6.31
CA MET A 1 0.52 -4.25 -6.16
C MET A 1 1.34 -5.15 -5.25
N SER A 2 2.54 -5.58 -5.64
CA SER A 2 3.34 -6.53 -4.84
C SER A 2 4.02 -5.85 -3.64
N VAL A 3 4.53 -6.65 -2.71
CA VAL A 3 5.26 -6.17 -1.52
C VAL A 3 6.52 -5.39 -1.94
N GLU A 4 7.22 -5.86 -2.96
CA GLU A 4 8.45 -5.26 -3.49
C GLU A 4 8.18 -3.88 -4.09
N HIS A 5 7.09 -3.74 -4.86
CA HIS A 5 6.66 -2.44 -5.37
C HIS A 5 6.33 -1.47 -4.23
N LEU A 6 5.59 -1.94 -3.23
CA LEU A 6 5.26 -1.11 -2.07
C LEU A 6 6.50 -0.72 -1.25
N LEU A 7 7.51 -1.60 -1.16
CA LEU A 7 8.79 -1.29 -0.53
C LEU A 7 9.57 -0.21 -1.30
N LEU A 8 9.56 -0.24 -2.63
CA LEU A 8 10.19 0.81 -3.44
C LEU A 8 9.52 2.18 -3.19
N ILE A 9 8.18 2.21 -3.16
CA ILE A 9 7.40 3.40 -2.84
C ILE A 9 7.73 3.89 -1.42
N ALA A 10 7.77 2.98 -0.43
CA ALA A 10 8.10 3.30 0.95
C ALA A 10 9.51 3.89 1.10
N ARG A 11 10.50 3.35 0.39
CA ARG A 11 11.87 3.86 0.40
C ARG A 11 11.96 5.28 -0.14
N GLU A 12 11.28 5.55 -1.26
CA GLU A 12 11.29 6.88 -1.86
C GLU A 12 10.55 7.90 -0.99
N PHE A 13 9.41 7.51 -0.42
CA PHE A 13 8.69 8.34 0.56
C PHE A 13 9.56 8.64 1.80
N CYS A 14 10.25 7.63 2.33
CA CYS A 14 11.18 7.80 3.45
C CYS A 14 12.30 8.78 3.13
N ARG A 15 12.86 8.70 1.91
CA ARG A 15 13.92 9.60 1.42
C ARG A 15 13.46 11.06 1.37
N LEU A 16 12.25 11.31 0.87
CA LEU A 16 11.69 12.65 0.72
C LEU A 16 11.26 13.27 2.05
N TYR A 17 10.57 12.50 2.89
CA TYR A 17 9.95 13.01 4.13
C TYR A 17 10.77 12.78 5.39
N ARG A 18 11.99 12.21 5.26
CA ARG A 18 12.91 11.90 6.38
C ARG A 18 12.28 11.03 7.46
N VAL A 19 11.47 10.06 7.05
CA VAL A 19 10.87 9.03 7.90
C VAL A 19 11.57 7.69 7.68
N ARG A 20 11.28 6.70 8.52
CA ARG A 20 11.90 5.37 8.46
C ARG A 20 10.83 4.29 8.47
N ILE A 21 11.06 3.24 7.70
CA ILE A 21 10.27 2.00 7.76
C ILE A 21 10.55 1.33 9.10
N VAL A 22 9.48 1.05 9.85
CA VAL A 22 9.53 0.35 11.14
C VAL A 22 8.86 -1.03 11.09
N SER A 23 8.02 -1.28 10.08
CA SER A 23 7.33 -2.55 9.92
C SER A 23 7.24 -2.98 8.46
N PHE A 24 8.03 -3.99 8.10
CA PHE A 24 7.90 -4.68 6.80
C PHE A 24 6.65 -5.56 6.75
N ALA A 25 6.20 -6.06 7.91
CA ALA A 25 4.98 -6.86 8.01
C ALA A 25 3.75 -6.01 7.64
N ALA A 26 3.73 -4.73 8.00
CA ALA A 26 2.68 -3.79 7.61
C ALA A 26 2.61 -3.63 6.07
N LEU A 27 3.77 -3.51 5.41
CA LEU A 27 3.83 -3.44 3.95
C LEU A 27 3.35 -4.74 3.31
N ALA A 28 3.76 -5.89 3.85
CA ALA A 28 3.29 -7.19 3.36
C ALA A 28 1.78 -7.38 3.53
N ALA A 29 1.24 -6.99 4.68
CA ALA A 29 -0.19 -7.03 4.98
C ALA A 29 -1.00 -6.13 4.03
N ALA A 30 -0.53 -4.91 3.78
CA ALA A 30 -1.19 -3.97 2.89
C ALA A 30 -1.19 -4.47 1.43
N ALA A 31 -0.04 -4.94 0.93
CA ALA A 31 0.07 -5.52 -0.40
C ALA A 31 -0.87 -6.74 -0.54
N GLY A 32 -0.83 -7.65 0.44
CA GLY A 32 -1.70 -8.81 0.51
C GLY A 32 -3.18 -8.43 0.49
N ALA A 33 -3.60 -7.46 1.31
CA ALA A 33 -4.96 -6.96 1.32
C ALA A 33 -5.39 -6.44 -0.06
N SER A 34 -4.55 -5.65 -0.75
CA SER A 34 -4.90 -5.11 -2.07
C SER A 34 -5.09 -6.16 -3.17
N THR A 35 -4.44 -7.33 -3.04
CA THR A 35 -4.44 -8.40 -4.05
C THR A 35 -5.08 -9.70 -3.56
N ALA A 36 -5.76 -9.68 -2.41
CA ALA A 36 -6.25 -10.90 -1.79
C ALA A 36 -7.38 -11.53 -2.60
N SER A 37 -7.32 -12.85 -2.72
CA SER A 37 -8.39 -13.71 -3.19
C SER A 37 -8.59 -14.86 -2.21
N VAL A 38 -9.83 -15.30 -2.02
CA VAL A 38 -10.18 -16.42 -1.15
C VAL A 38 -10.83 -17.49 -2.01
N GLU A 39 -10.26 -18.68 -2.06
CA GLU A 39 -10.71 -19.76 -2.96
C GLU A 39 -10.76 -19.32 -4.44
N GLY A 40 -9.86 -18.43 -4.84
CA GLY A 40 -9.81 -17.86 -6.19
C GLY A 40 -10.84 -16.75 -6.45
N ILE A 41 -11.67 -16.41 -5.45
CA ILE A 41 -12.65 -15.33 -5.54
C ILE A 41 -11.95 -14.02 -5.15
N PRO A 42 -11.88 -13.02 -6.04
CA PRO A 42 -11.36 -11.70 -5.69
C PRO A 42 -12.19 -11.08 -4.56
N ILE A 43 -11.54 -10.62 -3.49
CA ILE A 43 -12.24 -9.96 -2.38
C ILE A 43 -12.83 -8.62 -2.83
N TYR A 44 -12.15 -7.93 -3.74
CA TYR A 44 -12.54 -6.63 -4.26
C TYR A 44 -12.91 -6.75 -5.74
N GLY A 45 -14.05 -6.20 -6.12
CA GLY A 45 -14.56 -6.23 -7.49
C GLY A 45 -13.99 -5.11 -8.35
N THR A 46 -13.48 -4.05 -7.72
CA THR A 46 -12.93 -2.87 -8.39
C THR A 46 -11.54 -2.51 -7.88
N ARG A 47 -10.75 -1.82 -8.72
CA ARG A 47 -9.43 -1.31 -8.29
C ARG A 47 -9.53 -0.27 -7.19
N GLN A 48 -10.61 0.51 -7.17
CA GLN A 48 -10.90 1.51 -6.16
C GLN A 48 -11.04 0.85 -4.79
N GLU A 49 -11.76 -0.27 -4.71
CA GLU A 49 -11.90 -1.04 -3.48
C GLU A 49 -10.55 -1.65 -3.05
N SER A 50 -9.75 -2.19 -3.97
CA SER A 50 -8.40 -2.67 -3.67
C SER A 50 -7.47 -1.56 -3.14
N ALA A 51 -7.55 -0.36 -3.72
CA ALA A 51 -6.77 0.80 -3.27
C ALA A 51 -7.23 1.29 -1.88
N ALA A 52 -8.54 1.32 -1.64
CA ALA A 52 -9.10 1.64 -0.33
C ALA A 52 -8.69 0.62 0.73
N ALA A 53 -8.66 -0.67 0.39
CA ALA A 53 -8.19 -1.73 1.28
C ALA A 53 -6.71 -1.56 1.67
N LEU A 54 -5.86 -1.24 0.69
CA LEU A 54 -4.45 -0.90 0.90
C LEU A 54 -4.31 0.26 1.89
N GLU A 55 -5.04 1.36 1.65
CA GLU A 55 -5.01 2.54 2.52
C GLU A 55 -5.46 2.21 3.94
N ASN A 56 -6.58 1.51 4.08
CA ASN A 56 -7.16 1.13 5.37
C ASN A 56 -6.19 0.28 6.20
N VAL A 57 -5.50 -0.68 5.57
CA VAL A 57 -4.52 -1.52 6.26
C VAL A 57 -3.31 -0.71 6.70
N LEU A 58 -2.78 0.18 5.87
CA LEU A 58 -1.63 1.02 6.24
C LEU A 58 -1.97 2.06 7.32
N ARG A 59 -3.22 2.50 7.40
CA ARG A 59 -3.72 3.35 8.50
C ARG A 59 -3.87 2.56 9.80
N ALA A 60 -4.40 1.34 9.72
CA ALA A 60 -4.60 0.48 10.89
C ALA A 60 -3.30 -0.11 11.44
N VAL A 61 -2.34 -0.41 10.57
CA VAL A 61 -1.04 -1.00 10.91
C VAL A 61 0.08 -0.10 10.36
N PRO A 62 0.61 0.82 11.16
CA PRO A 62 1.63 1.76 10.73
C PRO A 62 2.90 1.08 10.21
N ALA A 63 3.31 1.42 8.99
CA ALA A 63 4.55 0.92 8.39
C ALA A 63 5.76 1.81 8.69
N LEU A 64 5.53 3.10 8.97
CA LEU A 64 6.54 4.13 9.17
C LEU A 64 6.53 4.66 10.60
N ASN A 65 7.64 5.26 11.03
CA ASN A 65 7.71 5.91 12.34
C ASN A 65 6.88 7.20 12.46
N ALA A 66 6.46 7.81 11.35
CA ALA A 66 5.62 9.00 11.27
C ALA A 66 4.99 9.10 9.87
N LYS A 67 4.04 10.03 9.69
CA LYS A 67 3.37 10.32 8.39
C LYS A 67 2.66 9.13 7.75
N ASN A 68 2.10 8.25 8.57
CA ASN A 68 1.45 7.02 8.09
C ASN A 68 0.16 7.32 7.33
N GLU A 69 -0.58 8.37 7.69
CA GLU A 69 -1.80 8.75 6.98
C GLU A 69 -1.50 9.25 5.57
N GLU A 70 -0.52 10.16 5.43
CA GLU A 70 -0.10 10.66 4.12
C GLU A 70 0.52 9.55 3.29
N PHE A 71 1.31 8.66 3.91
CA PHE A 71 1.89 7.51 3.25
C PHE A 71 0.83 6.54 2.73
N ALA A 72 -0.18 6.20 3.55
CA ALA A 72 -1.27 5.32 3.17
C ALA A 72 -2.07 5.88 1.99
N HIS A 73 -2.42 7.17 2.06
CA HIS A 73 -3.14 7.86 1.00
C HIS A 73 -2.32 7.92 -0.31
N PHE A 74 -1.04 8.25 -0.21
CA PHE A 74 -0.13 8.25 -1.36
C PHE A 74 -0.03 6.88 -2.02
N CYS A 75 0.07 5.81 -1.23
CA CYS A 75 0.15 4.45 -1.77
C CYS A 75 -1.13 4.05 -2.53
N ALA A 76 -2.31 4.47 -2.06
CA ALA A 76 -3.57 4.24 -2.77
C ALA A 76 -3.64 5.02 -4.08
N GLN A 77 -3.16 6.27 -4.11
CA GLN A 77 -3.07 7.04 -5.36
C GLN A 77 -2.14 6.35 -6.37
N VAL A 78 -0.93 5.95 -5.95
CA VAL A 78 0.02 5.25 -6.82
C VAL A 78 -0.59 3.94 -7.35
N TYR A 79 -1.31 3.18 -6.51
CA TYR A 79 -2.01 1.96 -6.93
C TYR A 79 -2.96 2.20 -8.10
N LEU A 80 -3.68 3.33 -8.09
CA LEU A 80 -4.62 3.71 -9.15
C LEU A 80 -3.88 4.24 -10.39
N SER A 81 -2.82 5.03 -10.22
CA SER A 81 -2.07 5.68 -11.30
C SER A 81 -1.21 4.74 -12.15
N VAL A 82 -0.76 3.60 -11.62
CA VAL A 82 0.08 2.63 -12.35
C VAL A 82 -0.61 2.04 -13.61
N THR A 83 -1.88 2.36 -13.85
CA THR A 83 -2.65 1.87 -15.01
C THR A 83 -2.63 2.78 -16.24
N GLU A 84 -2.07 3.99 -16.18
CA GLU A 84 -2.00 4.87 -17.38
C GLU A 84 -0.85 4.56 -18.34
N VAL A 85 -0.02 3.56 -18.04
CA VAL A 85 1.10 3.15 -18.90
C VAL A 85 1.09 1.64 -19.12
N MET A 86 0.03 1.12 -19.76
CA MET A 86 0.00 -0.18 -20.44
C MET A 86 -0.96 -0.16 -21.62
#